data_AF-A0A5J5THK2-F1
#
_entry.id   AF-A0A5J5THK2-F1
#
_cell.length_a   1.000
_cell.length_b   1.000
_cell.length_c   1.000
_cell.angle_alpha   90.00
_cell.angle_beta   90.00
_cell.angle_gamma   90.00
#
_symmetry.space_group_name_H-M   'P 1'
#
loop_
_entity.id
_entity.type
_entity.pdbx_description
1 polymer ?
#
loop_
_entity_poly.entity_id
_entity_poly.type
_entity_poly.pdbx_seq_one_letter_code
_entity_poly.pdbx_strand_id
1 'polypeptide(L)'
;MAPTPTSDNRPEICFFDLETTVPQRRGQGYSILEFGAILVCPKRLVELHSYSSLVRPDDLSFVSPASVRCNGITREAVVSAPSFSEIADKVHDLLHGRVWAGHNIVRFDCVRIREAFEKIGRAPPEPKGIIDSLALLTQRFGRRAGNMKMATLANYFEIGVQSHRSLDDVRMNLEVVKYCATVLFLESSLPDILTGNPQGSPISQSSDDGKSSPEQPSPNMHTLSSSPTSENVPNLSPAGVGNSEHHPRISLLTHHIGGANADVSNPVQPDPFNMGLLRNEIKTEALQSDVTMEEKTEQESQDIDIAEGSSSYAGFLALDEVSLTSVNASLVPYYHGTQRIKLLHENDGLQLFCPCLRVRFGVNGKFLNQGGWPRLSFVVDASPSLCEILNACDNAAKTIFEDCRSSSVWKPIVGRNYRYINNPTVRLHIPTVANDNIARYAAEIHQKDSSGTVQKLVFSKFDAAELGNLIRGGIFVDAFFSLDTYDYQQNAGIRLVAKKLVIHSD
;
A
#
# COMPACT_ATOMS: atom_id res chain seq x y z
N MET A 1 28.30 27.72 -23.65
CA MET A 1 26.99 27.35 -23.10
C MET A 1 26.45 26.18 -23.91
N ALA A 2 25.83 25.18 -23.27
CA ALA A 2 25.01 24.22 -24.00
C ALA A 2 23.69 24.89 -24.44
N PRO A 3 23.07 24.49 -25.56
CA PRO A 3 21.78 25.03 -25.96
C PRO A 3 20.70 24.61 -24.94
N THR A 4 19.77 25.52 -24.66
CA THR A 4 18.54 25.17 -23.95
C THR A 4 17.73 24.18 -24.79
N PRO A 5 17.19 23.10 -24.21
CA PRO A 5 16.39 22.14 -24.96
C PRO A 5 15.13 22.82 -25.51
N THR A 6 14.87 22.64 -26.80
CA THR A 6 13.64 23.13 -27.45
C THR A 6 12.42 22.53 -26.76
N SER A 7 11.38 23.33 -26.56
CA SER A 7 10.19 23.00 -25.74
C SER A 7 9.45 21.75 -26.18
N ASP A 8 9.63 21.34 -27.44
CA ASP A 8 8.83 20.30 -28.10
C ASP A 8 9.07 18.89 -27.54
N ASN A 9 10.30 18.56 -27.10
CA ASN A 9 10.63 17.21 -26.61
C ASN A 9 10.86 17.13 -25.09
N ARG A 10 9.84 17.53 -24.33
CA ARG A 10 9.66 17.18 -22.90
C ARG A 10 8.79 15.91 -22.80
N PRO A 11 9.36 14.72 -22.50
CA PRO A 11 8.61 13.47 -22.40
C PRO A 11 8.12 13.15 -20.98
N GLU A 12 8.52 13.90 -19.95
CA GLU A 12 8.15 13.60 -18.57
C GLU A 12 6.66 13.82 -18.32
N ILE A 13 6.05 12.95 -17.52
CA ILE A 13 4.70 13.18 -16.98
C ILE A 13 4.88 13.97 -15.69
N CYS A 14 4.29 15.18 -15.61
CA CYS A 14 4.25 15.92 -14.36
C CYS A 14 3.01 15.52 -13.56
N PHE A 15 3.21 14.78 -12.47
CA PHE A 15 2.16 14.59 -11.48
C PHE A 15 2.16 15.80 -10.53
N PHE A 16 1.00 16.42 -10.27
CA PHE A 16 0.88 17.53 -9.32
C PHE A 16 -0.46 17.56 -8.56
N ASP A 17 -0.46 18.27 -7.43
CA ASP A 17 -1.57 18.46 -6.49
C ASP A 17 -1.44 19.84 -5.81
N LEU A 18 -2.57 20.41 -5.37
CA LEU A 18 -2.62 21.71 -4.69
C LEU A 18 -3.44 21.69 -3.40
N GLU A 19 -2.78 21.91 -2.26
CA GLU A 19 -3.49 22.30 -1.06
C GLU A 19 -3.95 23.76 -1.12
N THR A 20 -5.18 24.01 -0.65
CA THR A 20 -5.87 25.29 -0.85
C THR A 20 -6.64 25.75 0.39
N THR A 21 -7.01 27.03 0.43
CA THR A 21 -7.95 27.57 1.42
C THR A 21 -9.35 27.01 1.20
N VAL A 22 -10.01 26.51 2.25
CA VAL A 22 -11.43 26.13 2.19
C VAL A 22 -12.32 27.38 2.22
N PRO A 23 -13.12 27.67 1.17
CA PRO A 23 -13.98 28.86 1.15
C PRO A 23 -15.06 28.81 2.23
N GLN A 24 -15.28 29.92 2.93
CA GLN A 24 -16.30 30.03 3.98
C GLN A 24 -17.66 30.51 3.47
N ARG A 25 -17.71 31.12 2.28
CA ARG A 25 -18.93 31.66 1.68
C ARG A 25 -19.12 31.13 0.26
N ARG A 26 -20.37 30.88 -0.14
CA ARG A 26 -20.69 30.48 -1.52
C ARG A 26 -20.29 31.60 -2.48
N GLY A 27 -19.42 31.30 -3.45
CA GLY A 27 -18.86 32.28 -4.37
C GLY A 27 -17.54 32.93 -3.92
N GLN A 28 -17.02 32.60 -2.73
CA GLN A 28 -15.63 32.91 -2.38
C GLN A 28 -14.69 31.97 -3.16
N GLY A 29 -13.69 32.53 -3.83
CA GLY A 29 -12.65 31.78 -4.54
C GLY A 29 -11.68 31.06 -3.59
N TYR A 30 -10.80 30.25 -4.17
CA TYR A 30 -9.76 29.51 -3.46
C TYR A 30 -8.41 30.22 -3.62
N SER A 31 -7.54 30.13 -2.62
CA SER A 31 -6.11 30.47 -2.74
C SER A 31 -5.28 29.20 -2.57
N ILE A 32 -4.21 29.07 -3.35
CA ILE A 32 -3.20 28.00 -3.21
C ILE A 32 -2.40 28.25 -1.92
N LEU A 33 -2.16 27.19 -1.16
CA LEU A 33 -1.39 27.17 0.09
C LEU A 33 -0.17 26.24 0.02
N GLU A 34 -0.21 25.19 -0.79
CA GLU A 34 0.96 24.39 -1.20
C GLU A 34 0.84 24.07 -2.70
N PHE A 35 1.98 24.03 -3.38
CA PHE A 35 2.12 23.42 -4.70
C PHE A 35 3.09 22.24 -4.55
N GLY A 36 2.66 21.02 -4.88
CA GLY A 36 3.51 19.83 -4.90
C GLY A 36 3.50 19.19 -6.28
N ALA A 37 4.68 18.83 -6.80
CA ALA A 37 4.80 18.15 -8.09
C ALA A 37 6.03 17.24 -8.19
N ILE A 38 5.91 16.18 -9.00
CA ILE A 38 7.02 15.33 -9.42
C ILE A 38 7.04 15.17 -10.95
N LEU A 39 8.24 15.04 -11.52
CA LEU A 39 8.44 14.65 -12.91
C LEU A 39 8.72 13.15 -12.96
N VAL A 40 7.93 12.41 -13.73
CA VAL A 40 7.97 10.95 -13.83
C VAL A 40 8.46 10.51 -15.21
N CYS A 41 9.38 9.54 -15.24
CA CYS A 41 9.81 8.91 -16.48
C CYS A 41 8.69 8.01 -17.05
N PRO A 42 8.11 8.29 -18.24
CA PRO A 42 6.99 7.51 -18.77
C PRO A 42 7.35 6.04 -19.06
N LYS A 43 8.64 5.75 -19.31
CA LYS A 43 9.14 4.39 -19.62
C LYS A 43 9.48 3.56 -18.37
N ARG A 44 9.59 4.17 -17.19
CA ARG A 44 10.09 3.51 -15.97
C ARG A 44 9.23 3.77 -14.72
N LEU A 45 8.30 4.72 -14.77
CA LEU A 45 7.45 5.16 -13.67
C LEU A 45 8.22 5.50 -12.37
N VAL A 46 9.45 5.97 -12.53
CA VAL A 46 10.29 6.51 -11.44
C VAL A 46 10.21 8.03 -11.40
N GLU A 47 10.26 8.58 -10.19
CA GLU A 47 10.49 10.00 -9.94
C GLU A 47 11.89 10.40 -10.44
N LEU A 48 11.94 11.43 -11.28
CA LEU A 48 13.18 12.02 -11.81
C LEU A 48 13.53 13.33 -11.09
N HIS A 49 12.51 14.04 -10.61
CA HIS A 49 12.62 15.32 -9.92
C HIS A 49 11.36 15.57 -9.09
N SER A 50 11.49 16.26 -7.96
CA SER A 50 10.39 16.72 -7.11
C SER A 50 10.53 18.19 -6.76
N TYR A 51 9.42 18.92 -6.74
CA TYR A 51 9.34 20.28 -6.24
C TYR A 51 8.14 20.39 -5.28
N SER A 52 8.35 21.10 -4.18
CA SER A 52 7.27 21.56 -3.30
C SER A 52 7.53 22.99 -2.85
N SER A 53 6.47 23.76 -2.68
CA SER A 53 6.52 25.06 -1.99
C SER A 53 5.19 25.34 -1.30
N LEU A 54 5.25 25.77 -0.04
CA LEU A 54 4.17 26.57 0.53
C LEU A 54 3.97 27.84 -0.29
N VAL A 55 2.75 28.35 -0.30
CA VAL A 55 2.33 29.57 -1.02
C VAL A 55 1.62 30.49 -0.05
N ARG A 56 2.05 31.75 0.00
CA ARG A 56 1.39 32.79 0.79
C ARG A 56 0.18 33.33 0.02
N PRO A 57 -1.06 33.22 0.56
CA PRO A 57 -2.23 33.87 -0.02
C PRO A 57 -2.17 35.39 0.25
N ASP A 58 -2.76 36.19 -0.65
CA ASP A 58 -2.84 37.64 -0.54
C ASP A 58 -3.48 38.10 0.78
N ASP A 59 -4.50 37.36 1.22
CA ASP A 59 -5.16 37.55 2.52
C ASP A 59 -5.00 36.30 3.40
N LEU A 60 -4.22 36.45 4.45
CA LEU A 60 -4.01 35.45 5.50
C LEU A 60 -5.29 35.15 6.30
N SER A 61 -6.34 35.96 6.20
CA SER A 61 -7.66 35.67 6.79
C SER A 61 -8.28 34.39 6.21
N PHE A 62 -8.00 34.07 4.94
CA PHE A 62 -8.53 32.89 4.24
C PHE A 62 -7.90 31.58 4.72
N VAL A 63 -6.76 31.62 5.44
CA VAL A 63 -6.20 30.47 6.16
C VAL A 63 -7.08 30.19 7.38
N SER A 64 -8.22 29.55 7.12
CA SER A 64 -9.26 29.28 8.10
C SER A 64 -9.02 28.00 8.88
N PRO A 65 -9.59 27.84 10.10
CA PRO A 65 -9.54 26.58 10.84
C PRO A 65 -10.19 25.37 10.12
N ALA A 66 -10.94 25.60 9.04
CA ALA A 66 -11.40 24.52 8.17
C ALA A 66 -10.25 24.02 7.27
N SER A 67 -9.50 24.94 6.65
CA SER A 67 -8.30 24.62 5.84
C SER A 67 -7.25 23.90 6.70
N VAL A 68 -6.92 24.43 7.88
CA VAL A 68 -5.94 23.82 8.80
C VAL A 68 -6.33 22.39 9.22
N ARG A 69 -7.63 22.08 9.34
CA ARG A 69 -8.10 20.71 9.62
C ARG A 69 -8.04 19.76 8.42
N CYS A 70 -7.92 20.28 7.20
CA CYS A 70 -7.73 19.45 6.01
C CYS A 70 -6.26 19.10 5.80
N ASN A 71 -5.35 20.08 5.89
CA ASN A 71 -3.96 19.94 5.41
C ASN A 71 -2.86 20.37 6.40
N GLY A 72 -3.25 20.80 7.61
CA GLY A 72 -2.32 21.26 8.64
C GLY A 72 -1.58 22.57 8.33
N ILE A 73 -1.86 23.25 7.21
CA ILE A 73 -1.15 24.47 6.81
C ILE A 73 -1.68 25.65 7.64
N THR A 74 -0.93 26.03 8.69
CA THR A 74 -1.28 27.17 9.55
C THR A 74 -0.91 28.51 8.91
N ARG A 75 -1.46 29.61 9.45
CA ARG A 75 -1.16 30.97 8.98
C ARG A 75 0.32 31.32 9.18
N GLU A 76 0.89 30.82 10.27
CA GLU A 76 2.27 31.02 10.69
C GLU A 76 3.25 30.25 9.79
N ALA A 77 2.81 29.15 9.17
CA ALA A 77 3.59 28.43 8.18
C ALA A 77 3.67 29.16 6.83
N VAL A 78 2.63 29.94 6.45
CA VAL A 78 2.58 30.64 5.14
C VAL A 78 2.89 32.13 5.18
N VAL A 79 2.97 32.78 6.36
CA VAL A 79 3.28 34.22 6.45
C VAL A 79 4.64 34.58 5.83
N SER A 80 5.63 33.68 5.96
CA SER A 80 6.98 33.79 5.41
C SER A 80 7.19 32.99 4.10
N ALA A 81 6.15 32.31 3.60
CA ALA A 81 6.21 31.61 2.32
C ALA A 81 6.24 32.60 1.14
N PRO A 82 6.78 32.20 -0.03
CA PRO A 82 6.67 33.00 -1.25
C PRO A 82 5.22 33.13 -1.70
N SER A 83 4.88 34.26 -2.31
CA SER A 83 3.61 34.42 -3.04
C SER A 83 3.61 33.63 -4.35
N PHE A 84 2.43 33.43 -4.95
CA PHE A 84 2.33 32.64 -6.18
C PHE A 84 3.17 33.21 -7.34
N SER A 85 3.25 34.53 -7.48
CA SER A 85 4.09 35.20 -8.49
C SER A 85 5.58 34.91 -8.33
N GLU A 86 6.06 34.70 -7.10
CA GLU A 86 7.47 34.37 -6.81
C GLU A 86 7.84 32.91 -7.13
N ILE A 87 6.85 32.01 -7.25
CA ILE A 87 7.06 30.63 -7.71
C ILE A 87 6.57 30.36 -9.15
N ALA A 88 5.84 31.30 -9.75
CA ALA A 88 5.16 31.11 -11.04
C ALA A 88 6.09 30.65 -12.18
N ASP A 89 7.35 31.11 -12.22
CA ASP A 89 8.31 30.64 -13.23
C ASP A 89 8.66 29.15 -13.08
N LYS A 90 8.80 28.66 -11.84
CA LYS A 90 9.07 27.24 -11.56
C LYS A 90 7.85 26.38 -11.85
N VAL A 91 6.67 26.83 -11.44
CA VAL A 91 5.39 26.15 -11.74
C VAL A 91 5.17 26.10 -13.26
N HIS A 92 5.43 27.19 -13.97
CA HIS A 92 5.32 27.22 -15.43
C HIS A 92 6.33 26.28 -16.10
N ASP A 93 7.60 26.27 -15.67
CA ASP A 93 8.61 25.39 -16.28
C ASP A 93 8.36 23.90 -16.00
N LEU A 94 7.82 23.54 -14.83
CA LEU A 94 7.42 22.17 -14.52
C LEU A 94 6.23 21.72 -15.38
N LEU A 95 5.20 22.55 -15.51
CA LEU A 95 3.94 22.17 -16.14
C LEU A 95 3.92 22.36 -17.67
N HIS A 96 4.50 23.43 -18.21
CA HIS A 96 4.31 23.80 -19.60
C HIS A 96 4.97 22.79 -20.56
N GLY A 97 4.18 22.30 -21.53
CA GLY A 97 4.66 21.37 -22.55
C GLY A 97 4.84 19.93 -22.08
N ARG A 98 4.26 19.54 -20.94
CA ARG A 98 4.25 18.16 -20.42
C ARG A 98 2.86 17.54 -20.37
N VAL A 99 2.79 16.23 -20.20
CA VAL A 99 1.54 15.56 -19.78
C VAL A 99 1.34 15.84 -18.31
N TRP A 100 0.13 16.25 -17.92
CA TRP A 100 -0.24 16.47 -16.52
C TRP A 100 -0.96 15.23 -15.97
N ALA A 101 -0.71 14.88 -14.71
CA ALA A 101 -1.39 13.78 -14.04
C ALA A 101 -1.75 14.15 -12.59
N GLY A 102 -2.91 13.70 -12.13
CA GLY A 102 -3.41 14.05 -10.80
C GLY A 102 -4.79 13.43 -10.55
N HIS A 103 -5.35 13.61 -9.36
CA HIS A 103 -6.59 12.95 -8.94
C HIS A 103 -7.73 13.97 -8.80
N ASN A 104 -8.77 13.89 -9.63
CA ASN A 104 -9.76 14.97 -9.81
C ASN A 104 -9.15 16.27 -10.42
N ILE A 105 -7.94 16.16 -10.96
CA ILE A 105 -7.09 17.26 -11.43
C ILE A 105 -7.78 18.16 -12.45
N VAL A 106 -8.62 17.59 -13.33
CA VAL A 106 -9.33 18.36 -14.38
C VAL A 106 -10.36 19.31 -13.78
N ARG A 107 -10.92 18.97 -12.62
CA ARG A 107 -11.99 19.73 -11.95
C ARG A 107 -11.50 20.63 -10.82
N PHE A 108 -10.24 20.49 -10.40
CA PHE A 108 -9.68 21.20 -9.27
C PHE A 108 -8.36 21.88 -9.64
N ASP A 109 -7.26 21.14 -9.67
CA ASP A 109 -5.91 21.71 -9.73
C ASP A 109 -5.61 22.42 -11.06
N CYS A 110 -6.06 21.87 -12.19
CA CYS A 110 -5.96 22.52 -13.50
C CYS A 110 -6.67 23.88 -13.52
N VAL A 111 -7.80 23.99 -12.82
CA VAL A 111 -8.58 25.23 -12.71
C VAL A 111 -7.83 26.23 -11.82
N ARG A 112 -7.33 25.79 -10.66
CA ARG A 112 -6.58 26.63 -9.70
C ARG A 112 -5.28 27.18 -10.26
N ILE A 113 -4.53 26.38 -11.03
CA ILE A 113 -3.34 26.88 -11.74
C ILE A 113 -3.74 28.00 -12.71
N ARG A 114 -4.79 27.82 -13.50
CA ARG A 114 -5.27 28.84 -14.44
C ARG A 114 -5.73 30.11 -13.72
N GLU A 115 -6.58 29.98 -12.70
CA GLU A 115 -7.02 31.09 -11.83
C GLU A 115 -5.82 31.86 -11.22
N ALA A 116 -4.79 31.14 -10.76
CA ALA A 116 -3.62 31.75 -10.12
C ALA A 116 -2.66 32.45 -11.11
N PHE A 117 -2.49 31.93 -12.33
CA PHE A 117 -1.73 32.59 -13.40
C PHE A 117 -2.46 33.83 -13.95
N GLU A 118 -3.76 33.73 -14.20
CA GLU A 118 -4.62 34.84 -14.62
C GLU A 118 -4.57 35.99 -13.61
N LYS A 119 -4.68 35.67 -12.31
CA LYS A 119 -4.61 36.64 -11.21
C LYS A 119 -3.32 37.45 -11.16
N ILE A 120 -2.19 36.88 -11.58
CA ILE A 120 -0.90 37.58 -11.66
C ILE A 120 -0.61 38.17 -13.06
N GLY A 121 -1.61 38.22 -13.94
CA GLY A 121 -1.51 38.81 -15.28
C GLY A 121 -0.64 38.03 -16.26
N ARG A 122 -0.50 36.71 -16.06
CA ARG A 122 0.36 35.83 -16.88
C ARG A 122 -0.45 34.76 -17.60
N ALA A 123 0.01 34.36 -18.78
CA ALA A 123 -0.51 33.17 -19.45
C ALA A 123 -0.25 31.92 -18.59
N PRO A 124 -1.22 31.00 -18.45
CA PRO A 124 -1.03 29.74 -17.74
C PRO A 124 -0.12 28.79 -18.54
N PRO A 125 0.52 27.81 -17.88
CA PRO A 125 1.16 26.70 -18.57
C PRO A 125 0.11 25.84 -19.27
N GLU A 126 0.42 25.30 -20.46
CA GLU A 126 -0.48 24.40 -21.18
C GLU A 126 0.04 22.95 -21.21
N PRO A 127 -0.84 21.94 -21.02
CA PRO A 127 -0.50 20.53 -21.09
C PRO A 127 -0.47 20.00 -22.53
N LYS A 128 0.36 18.98 -22.77
CA LYS A 128 0.26 18.09 -23.94
C LYS A 128 -0.90 17.09 -23.84
N GLY A 129 -1.40 16.84 -22.63
CA GLY A 129 -2.48 15.92 -22.30
C GLY A 129 -2.69 15.86 -20.80
N ILE A 130 -3.84 15.38 -20.33
CA ILE A 130 -4.19 15.32 -18.90
C ILE A 130 -4.68 13.92 -18.54
N ILE A 131 -4.10 13.34 -17.49
CA ILE A 131 -4.47 12.05 -16.91
C ILE A 131 -5.13 12.31 -15.55
N ASP A 132 -6.46 12.34 -15.52
CA ASP A 132 -7.22 12.39 -14.27
C ASP A 132 -7.41 10.97 -13.71
N SER A 133 -6.65 10.63 -12.66
CA SER A 133 -6.70 9.30 -12.06
C SER A 133 -8.04 9.02 -11.37
N LEU A 134 -8.79 10.03 -10.92
CA LEU A 134 -10.15 9.81 -10.41
C LEU A 134 -11.07 9.34 -11.54
N ALA A 135 -11.06 10.04 -12.68
CA ALA A 135 -11.91 9.67 -13.81
C ALA A 135 -11.52 8.31 -14.40
N LEU A 136 -10.22 8.11 -14.67
CA LEU A 136 -9.68 6.88 -15.25
C LEU A 136 -9.95 5.66 -14.37
N LEU A 137 -9.67 5.72 -13.07
CA LEU A 137 -9.86 4.60 -12.15
C LEU A 137 -11.35 4.36 -11.85
N THR A 138 -12.19 5.40 -11.83
CA THR A 138 -13.65 5.22 -11.75
C THR A 138 -14.19 4.43 -12.94
N GLN A 139 -13.68 4.67 -14.15
CA GLN A 139 -14.10 3.98 -15.37
C GLN A 139 -13.53 2.55 -15.48
N ARG A 140 -12.25 2.35 -15.14
CA ARG A 140 -11.53 1.09 -15.42
C ARG A 140 -11.44 0.16 -14.21
N PHE A 141 -11.00 0.68 -13.07
CA PHE A 141 -10.82 -0.12 -11.85
C PHE A 141 -12.16 -0.40 -11.16
N GLY A 142 -13.06 0.59 -11.12
CA GLY A 142 -14.37 0.44 -10.47
C GLY A 142 -14.27 0.37 -8.93
N ARG A 143 -15.41 0.40 -8.24
CA ARG A 143 -15.49 0.70 -6.79
C ARG A 143 -15.10 -0.46 -5.85
N ARG A 144 -14.01 -1.15 -6.16
CA ARG A 144 -13.45 -2.28 -5.37
C ARG A 144 -12.98 -1.84 -3.99
N ALA A 145 -12.39 -0.65 -3.90
CA ALA A 145 -12.08 0.03 -2.65
C ALA A 145 -13.31 0.66 -1.96
N GLY A 146 -14.53 0.40 -2.44
CA GLY A 146 -15.79 0.98 -1.96
C GLY A 146 -16.04 2.41 -2.46
N ASN A 147 -15.08 3.32 -2.27
CA ASN A 147 -15.13 4.66 -2.84
C ASN A 147 -13.80 5.05 -3.53
N MET A 148 -13.85 6.07 -4.38
CA MET A 148 -12.77 6.41 -5.32
C MET A 148 -11.80 7.49 -4.84
N LYS A 149 -11.86 7.92 -3.57
CA LYS A 149 -10.89 8.90 -3.01
C LYS A 149 -9.50 8.29 -2.89
N MET A 150 -8.47 9.12 -3.05
CA MET A 150 -7.05 8.76 -2.89
C MET A 150 -6.76 7.93 -1.62
N ALA A 151 -7.05 8.44 -0.42
CA ALA A 151 -6.89 7.69 0.84
C ALA A 151 -7.58 6.31 0.87
N THR A 152 -8.71 6.15 0.17
CA THR A 152 -9.44 4.88 0.13
C THR A 152 -8.79 3.88 -0.83
N LEU A 153 -8.32 4.35 -1.99
CA LEU A 153 -7.53 3.54 -2.93
C LEU A 153 -6.17 3.16 -2.32
N ALA A 154 -5.49 4.09 -1.65
CA ALA A 154 -4.22 3.84 -0.96
C ALA A 154 -4.37 2.80 0.17
N ASN A 155 -5.43 2.90 0.98
CA ASN A 155 -5.74 1.91 2.02
C ASN A 155 -6.06 0.52 1.43
N TYR A 156 -6.74 0.45 0.29
CA TYR A 156 -7.05 -0.83 -0.38
C TYR A 156 -5.80 -1.60 -0.82
N PHE A 157 -4.71 -0.90 -1.14
CA PHE A 157 -3.41 -1.49 -1.50
C PHE A 157 -2.38 -1.48 -0.35
N GLU A 158 -2.79 -1.10 0.87
CA GLU A 158 -1.91 -0.91 2.04
C GLU A 158 -0.72 0.06 1.81
N ILE A 159 -0.83 0.99 0.84
CA ILE A 159 0.23 1.94 0.46
C ILE A 159 0.56 2.93 1.59
N GLY A 160 -0.45 3.32 2.37
CA GLY A 160 -0.29 4.25 3.49
C GLY A 160 -1.55 5.05 3.81
N VAL A 161 -1.40 6.07 4.66
CA VAL A 161 -2.45 7.05 4.99
C VAL A 161 -2.12 8.35 4.27
N GLN A 162 -3.11 8.94 3.59
CA GLN A 162 -2.97 10.23 2.89
C GLN A 162 -2.61 11.32 3.91
N SER A 163 -1.55 12.10 3.67
CA SER A 163 -1.07 13.10 4.63
C SER A 163 -1.70 14.48 4.42
N HIS A 164 -2.38 14.69 3.28
CA HIS A 164 -2.92 15.99 2.86
C HIS A 164 -1.83 17.05 2.74
N ARG A 165 -0.71 16.63 2.14
CA ARG A 165 0.44 17.44 1.72
C ARG A 165 0.72 17.16 0.26
N SER A 166 0.77 18.19 -0.58
CA SER A 166 0.67 17.97 -2.03
C SER A 166 1.79 17.11 -2.62
N LEU A 167 3.01 17.14 -2.08
CA LEU A 167 4.10 16.30 -2.58
C LEU A 167 3.95 14.81 -2.19
N ASP A 168 3.41 14.53 -1.02
CA ASP A 168 3.17 13.16 -0.55
C ASP A 168 1.97 12.55 -1.27
N ASP A 169 0.88 13.31 -1.38
CA ASP A 169 -0.35 12.92 -2.06
C ASP A 169 -0.10 12.70 -3.57
N VAL A 170 0.81 13.48 -4.19
CA VAL A 170 1.33 13.24 -5.56
C VAL A 170 2.05 11.90 -5.71
N ARG A 171 2.91 11.53 -4.75
CA ARG A 171 3.62 10.24 -4.77
C ARG A 171 2.64 9.08 -4.54
N MET A 172 1.71 9.25 -3.60
CA MET A 172 0.61 8.30 -3.36
C MET A 172 -0.25 8.09 -4.60
N ASN A 173 -0.49 9.13 -5.39
CA ASN A 173 -1.22 9.06 -6.65
C ASN A 173 -0.49 8.23 -7.71
N LEU A 174 0.83 8.42 -7.86
CA LEU A 174 1.65 7.61 -8.75
C LEU A 174 1.61 6.12 -8.36
N GLU A 175 1.73 5.80 -7.06
CA GLU A 175 1.63 4.41 -6.59
C GLU A 175 0.23 3.83 -6.78
N VAL A 176 -0.84 4.55 -6.41
CA VAL A 176 -2.22 4.11 -6.64
C VAL A 176 -2.49 3.84 -8.13
N VAL A 177 -1.96 4.65 -9.04
CA VAL A 177 -2.04 4.41 -10.49
C VAL A 177 -1.27 3.15 -10.91
N LYS A 178 -0.04 2.94 -10.41
CA LYS A 178 0.75 1.72 -10.67
C LYS A 178 0.00 0.46 -10.21
N TYR A 179 -0.45 0.41 -8.96
CA TYR A 179 -1.15 -0.74 -8.39
C TYR A 179 -2.45 -1.05 -9.15
N CYS A 180 -3.28 -0.04 -9.43
CA CYS A 180 -4.49 -0.22 -10.25
C CYS A 180 -4.20 -0.75 -11.66
N ALA A 181 -3.17 -0.20 -12.33
CA ALA A 181 -2.79 -0.64 -13.67
C ALA A 181 -2.30 -2.10 -13.68
N THR A 182 -1.48 -2.49 -12.69
CA THR A 182 -1.00 -3.87 -12.55
C THR A 182 -2.14 -4.86 -12.30
N VAL A 183 -3.11 -4.53 -11.44
CA VAL A 183 -4.30 -5.40 -11.23
C VAL A 183 -5.10 -5.55 -12.52
N LEU A 184 -5.39 -4.46 -13.22
CA LEU A 184 -6.14 -4.48 -14.48
C LEU A 184 -5.41 -5.27 -15.59
N PHE A 185 -4.08 -5.18 -15.65
CA PHE A 185 -3.26 -5.96 -16.57
C PHE A 185 -3.33 -7.47 -16.27
N LEU A 186 -3.13 -7.87 -15.01
CA LEU A 186 -3.21 -9.28 -14.60
C LEU A 186 -4.61 -9.86 -14.87
N GLU A 187 -5.66 -9.15 -14.50
CA GLU A 187 -7.04 -9.56 -14.76
C GLU A 187 -7.37 -9.67 -16.26
N SER A 188 -6.84 -8.77 -17.09
CA SER A 188 -7.03 -8.89 -18.56
C SER A 188 -6.32 -10.10 -19.17
N SER A 189 -5.31 -10.64 -18.49
CA SER A 189 -4.55 -11.82 -18.95
C SER A 189 -5.32 -13.12 -18.68
N LEU A 190 -5.94 -13.24 -17.50
CA LEU A 190 -6.69 -14.42 -17.06
C LEU A 190 -8.06 -14.03 -16.42
N PRO A 191 -8.97 -13.40 -17.18
CA PRO A 191 -10.23 -12.88 -16.63
C PRO A 191 -11.10 -13.99 -16.03
N ASP A 192 -11.15 -15.13 -16.72
CA ASP A 192 -11.93 -16.32 -16.37
C ASP A 192 -11.56 -16.90 -14.97
N ILE A 193 -10.37 -16.56 -14.46
CA ILE A 193 -9.84 -17.00 -13.15
C ILE A 193 -9.84 -15.84 -12.14
N LEU A 194 -9.40 -14.65 -12.55
CA LEU A 194 -9.10 -13.55 -11.64
C LEU A 194 -10.30 -12.61 -11.40
N THR A 195 -11.22 -12.46 -12.36
CA THR A 195 -12.44 -11.64 -12.19
C THR A 195 -13.63 -12.50 -11.77
N GLY A 196 -13.42 -13.44 -10.84
CA GLY A 196 -14.36 -14.50 -10.47
C GLY A 196 -15.78 -14.00 -10.19
N ASN A 197 -16.76 -14.52 -10.94
CA ASN A 197 -18.16 -14.07 -10.89
C ASN A 197 -18.78 -14.20 -9.49
N PRO A 198 -19.30 -13.12 -8.88
CA PRO A 198 -20.11 -13.20 -7.67
C PRO A 198 -21.57 -13.62 -8.01
N GLN A 199 -21.73 -14.76 -8.70
CA GLN A 199 -23.04 -15.39 -8.93
C GLN A 199 -23.22 -16.58 -7.99
N GLY A 200 -23.70 -16.26 -6.78
CA GLY A 200 -24.03 -17.21 -5.72
C GLY A 200 -25.45 -17.03 -5.17
N SER A 201 -26.41 -16.66 -6.03
CA SER A 201 -27.82 -16.59 -5.64
C SER A 201 -28.37 -18.00 -5.37
N PRO A 202 -28.94 -18.28 -4.18
CA PRO A 202 -29.54 -19.58 -3.90
C PRO A 202 -30.71 -19.87 -4.84
N ILE A 203 -30.61 -21.04 -5.48
CA ILE A 203 -31.55 -21.70 -6.38
C ILE A 203 -33.02 -21.43 -6.02
N SER A 204 -33.80 -20.97 -7.01
CA SER A 204 -35.26 -21.01 -6.96
C SER A 204 -35.75 -22.46 -6.89
N GLN A 205 -36.29 -22.89 -5.75
CA GLN A 205 -37.05 -24.14 -5.68
C GLN A 205 -38.51 -23.88 -6.02
N SER A 206 -38.96 -24.46 -7.13
CA SER A 206 -40.35 -24.51 -7.53
C SER A 206 -41.09 -25.64 -6.82
N SER A 207 -42.12 -25.30 -6.06
CA SER A 207 -43.20 -26.21 -5.67
C SER A 207 -44.52 -25.47 -5.86
N ASP A 208 -45.30 -25.89 -6.85
CA ASP A 208 -46.64 -25.39 -7.13
C ASP A 208 -47.64 -26.44 -6.65
N ASP A 209 -48.51 -26.11 -5.68
CA ASP A 209 -49.87 -26.68 -5.60
C ASP A 209 -50.75 -26.08 -4.47
N GLY A 210 -52.08 -26.20 -4.65
CA GLY A 210 -52.95 -26.65 -3.54
C GLY A 210 -53.45 -25.68 -2.46
N LYS A 211 -54.47 -24.87 -2.80
CA LYS A 211 -55.58 -24.34 -1.94
C LYS A 211 -55.64 -24.82 -0.46
N SER A 212 -55.77 -23.88 0.50
CA SER A 212 -57.06 -23.52 1.17
C SER A 212 -56.88 -22.72 2.49
N SER A 213 -57.83 -21.82 2.76
CA SER A 213 -58.11 -21.23 4.09
C SER A 213 -59.29 -22.01 4.75
N PRO A 214 -59.71 -21.76 6.02
CA PRO A 214 -59.26 -20.75 6.99
C PRO A 214 -59.00 -21.32 8.42
N GLU A 215 -58.66 -20.46 9.40
CA GLU A 215 -59.44 -20.20 10.63
C GLU A 215 -58.67 -19.38 11.70
N GLN A 216 -59.43 -18.69 12.56
CA GLN A 216 -59.05 -18.02 13.82
C GLN A 216 -59.48 -18.92 15.01
N PRO A 217 -59.14 -18.67 16.31
CA PRO A 217 -58.79 -17.38 16.93
C PRO A 217 -57.66 -17.39 18.00
N SER A 218 -57.41 -16.22 18.60
CA SER A 218 -56.70 -16.03 19.88
C SER A 218 -57.63 -16.30 21.09
N PRO A 219 -57.11 -16.41 22.35
CA PRO A 219 -57.14 -15.21 23.22
C PRO A 219 -56.10 -15.11 24.38
N ASN A 220 -55.65 -13.87 24.66
CA ASN A 220 -55.34 -13.28 26.00
C ASN A 220 -54.26 -13.94 26.92
N MET A 221 -53.76 -13.36 28.04
CA MET A 221 -54.11 -12.17 28.87
C MET A 221 -52.85 -11.44 29.45
N HIS A 222 -52.97 -10.11 29.69
CA HIS A 222 -52.36 -9.31 30.80
C HIS A 222 -50.80 -9.19 30.92
N THR A 223 -50.12 -8.14 31.42
CA THR A 223 -50.37 -6.73 31.92
C THR A 223 -48.99 -6.03 32.11
N LEU A 224 -48.76 -4.74 32.45
CA LEU A 224 -49.55 -3.52 32.78
C LEU A 224 -48.66 -2.25 32.59
N SER A 225 -49.23 -1.12 32.13
CA SER A 225 -48.75 0.28 32.33
C SER A 225 -47.35 0.73 31.84
N SER A 226 -47.07 2.00 31.54
CA SER A 226 -47.90 3.24 31.54
C SER A 226 -47.38 4.29 30.54
N SER A 227 -48.15 5.35 30.29
CA SER A 227 -47.75 6.57 29.56
C SER A 227 -48.46 7.79 30.16
N PRO A 228 -47.90 9.01 30.01
CA PRO A 228 -48.38 9.96 28.99
C PRO A 228 -47.21 10.71 28.30
N THR A 229 -47.35 11.69 27.40
CA THR A 229 -48.52 12.46 26.91
C THR A 229 -48.36 12.83 25.42
N SER A 230 -49.44 13.30 24.79
CA SER A 230 -49.52 14.06 23.54
C SER A 230 -49.07 15.54 23.73
N GLU A 231 -49.03 16.46 22.76
CA GLU A 231 -49.63 16.58 21.40
C GLU A 231 -48.63 17.29 20.42
N ASN A 232 -48.90 17.72 19.17
CA ASN A 232 -50.07 17.66 18.26
C ASN A 232 -49.59 17.72 16.78
N VAL A 233 -50.51 17.82 15.81
CA VAL A 233 -50.26 18.10 14.36
C VAL A 233 -51.24 19.19 13.87
N PRO A 234 -51.07 19.77 12.66
CA PRO A 234 -51.91 19.29 11.55
C PRO A 234 -51.22 19.25 10.17
N ASN A 235 -51.71 18.35 9.30
CA ASN A 235 -51.33 18.27 7.89
C ASN A 235 -51.92 19.42 7.06
N LEU A 236 -51.24 19.78 5.97
CA LEU A 236 -51.92 20.21 4.73
C LEU A 236 -51.11 19.80 3.50
N SER A 237 -51.81 19.29 2.48
CA SER A 237 -51.31 19.04 1.13
C SER A 237 -52.46 19.21 0.15
N PRO A 238 -52.19 19.70 -1.06
CA PRO A 238 -52.90 19.21 -2.24
C PRO A 238 -51.92 18.72 -3.32
N ALA A 239 -52.43 17.90 -4.24
CA ALA A 239 -51.66 17.24 -5.29
C ALA A 239 -51.95 17.81 -6.70
N GLY A 240 -51.14 17.42 -7.69
CA GLY A 240 -51.59 17.42 -9.09
C GLY A 240 -50.50 17.58 -10.16
N VAL A 241 -50.41 16.59 -11.06
CA VAL A 241 -49.86 16.65 -12.44
C VAL A 241 -48.34 16.91 -12.56
N GLY A 242 -47.57 16.22 -13.41
CA GLY A 242 -47.88 15.04 -14.23
C GLY A 242 -46.82 14.75 -15.32
N ASN A 243 -46.64 13.47 -15.63
CA ASN A 243 -45.89 12.87 -16.76
C ASN A 243 -44.36 13.06 -16.88
N SER A 244 -43.80 12.07 -17.60
CA SER A 244 -42.42 11.86 -18.07
C SER A 244 -41.90 13.00 -18.98
N GLU A 245 -40.58 13.21 -19.11
CA GLU A 245 -39.75 12.47 -20.10
C GLU A 245 -38.22 12.61 -19.95
N HIS A 246 -37.53 11.68 -20.62
CA HIS A 246 -36.15 11.67 -21.15
C HIS A 246 -34.95 12.38 -20.46
N HIS A 247 -33.89 11.58 -20.24
CA HIS A 247 -32.49 12.05 -20.18
C HIS A 247 -32.06 12.76 -21.48
N PRO A 248 -30.98 13.56 -21.41
CA PRO A 248 -29.80 13.13 -22.18
C PRO A 248 -28.53 12.94 -21.33
N ARG A 249 -27.76 11.90 -21.64
CA ARG A 249 -26.33 11.81 -21.26
C ARG A 249 -25.56 12.80 -22.13
N ILE A 250 -24.88 13.77 -21.54
CA ILE A 250 -23.83 14.52 -22.24
C ILE A 250 -22.52 13.74 -22.09
N SER A 251 -22.08 13.10 -23.17
CA SER A 251 -20.71 12.64 -23.31
C SER A 251 -19.82 13.84 -23.66
N LEU A 252 -18.67 13.97 -23.01
CA LEU A 252 -17.74 15.08 -23.24
C LEU A 252 -16.36 14.51 -23.54
N LEU A 253 -16.10 14.35 -24.84
CA LEU A 253 -14.80 13.93 -25.40
C LEU A 253 -13.81 15.10 -25.44
N THR A 254 -12.55 14.77 -25.64
CA THR A 254 -11.43 15.72 -25.73
C THR A 254 -11.58 16.67 -26.92
N HIS A 255 -11.61 17.98 -26.66
CA HIS A 255 -11.48 18.99 -27.70
C HIS A 255 -10.02 19.16 -28.13
N HIS A 256 -9.71 18.74 -29.36
CA HIS A 256 -8.58 19.29 -30.11
C HIS A 256 -9.02 20.57 -30.87
N ILE A 257 -8.10 21.51 -31.05
CA ILE A 257 -8.32 22.76 -31.79
C ILE A 257 -7.58 22.68 -33.13
N GLY A 258 -8.28 22.90 -34.24
CA GLY A 258 -7.69 23.26 -35.54
C GLY A 258 -8.16 22.45 -36.75
N GLY A 259 -8.30 23.13 -37.88
CA GLY A 259 -8.42 22.54 -39.22
C GLY A 259 -9.84 22.25 -39.70
N ALA A 260 -10.19 22.74 -40.89
CA ALA A 260 -11.50 22.53 -41.51
C ALA A 260 -11.48 21.40 -42.56
N ASN A 261 -12.66 20.79 -42.76
CA ASN A 261 -13.13 20.09 -43.96
C ASN A 261 -12.26 18.97 -44.58
N ALA A 262 -12.60 17.72 -44.29
CA ALA A 262 -12.80 16.67 -45.30
C ALA A 262 -13.70 15.56 -44.74
N ASP A 263 -14.54 14.96 -45.59
CA ASP A 263 -15.45 13.86 -45.23
C ASP A 263 -14.76 12.51 -45.48
N VAL A 264 -14.46 11.78 -44.40
CA VAL A 264 -13.92 10.41 -44.44
C VAL A 264 -14.52 9.60 -43.30
N SER A 265 -15.08 8.44 -43.63
CA SER A 265 -15.60 7.47 -42.65
C SER A 265 -14.47 6.87 -41.81
N ASN A 266 -14.23 7.41 -40.61
CA ASN A 266 -13.26 6.85 -39.67
C ASN A 266 -13.64 5.42 -39.28
N PRO A 267 -12.73 4.43 -39.36
CA PRO A 267 -12.93 3.15 -38.69
C PRO A 267 -12.99 3.39 -37.17
N VAL A 268 -13.77 2.57 -36.46
CA VAL A 268 -13.79 2.60 -34.99
C VAL A 268 -12.41 2.22 -34.49
N GLN A 269 -11.65 3.21 -34.00
CA GLN A 269 -10.39 2.98 -33.32
C GLN A 269 -10.63 2.03 -32.15
N PRO A 270 -9.89 0.91 -32.04
CA PRO A 270 -10.01 0.04 -30.87
C PRO A 270 -9.66 0.84 -29.61
N ASP A 271 -10.33 0.54 -28.49
CA ASP A 271 -10.02 1.18 -27.21
C ASP A 271 -8.52 0.95 -26.91
N PRO A 272 -7.69 2.00 -26.79
CA PRO A 272 -6.24 1.88 -26.66
C PRO A 272 -5.80 1.27 -25.31
N PHE A 273 -6.76 0.99 -24.41
CA PHE A 273 -6.56 0.24 -23.18
C PHE A 273 -7.27 -1.13 -23.19
N ASN A 274 -7.66 -1.64 -24.36
CA ASN A 274 -8.16 -3.01 -24.51
C ASN A 274 -7.00 -4.02 -24.48
N MET A 275 -6.50 -4.28 -23.27
CA MET A 275 -5.42 -5.25 -23.00
C MET A 275 -5.79 -6.69 -23.45
N GLY A 276 -7.06 -6.97 -23.74
CA GLY A 276 -7.49 -8.23 -24.36
C GLY A 276 -6.99 -8.44 -25.79
N LEU A 277 -6.50 -7.40 -26.47
CA LEU A 277 -5.85 -7.53 -27.79
C LEU A 277 -4.46 -8.18 -27.67
N LEU A 278 -3.69 -7.83 -26.63
CA LEU A 278 -2.38 -8.45 -26.34
C LEU A 278 -2.53 -9.97 -26.12
N ARG A 279 -3.63 -10.43 -25.52
CA ARG A 279 -3.96 -11.86 -25.35
C ARG A 279 -4.09 -12.60 -26.69
N ASN A 280 -4.42 -11.90 -27.77
CA ASN A 280 -4.53 -12.45 -29.12
C ASN A 280 -3.19 -12.35 -29.87
N GLU A 281 -2.48 -11.22 -29.76
CA GLU A 281 -1.15 -11.03 -30.36
C GLU A 281 -0.13 -12.05 -29.82
N ILE A 282 -0.04 -12.22 -28.49
CA ILE A 282 0.83 -13.21 -27.84
C ILE A 282 0.50 -14.65 -28.29
N LYS A 283 -0.77 -14.95 -28.59
CA LYS A 283 -1.18 -16.26 -29.15
C LYS A 283 -0.83 -16.43 -30.63
N THR A 284 -0.57 -15.36 -31.35
CA THR A 284 -0.24 -15.37 -32.78
C THR A 284 1.28 -15.37 -33.00
N GLU A 285 2.03 -14.60 -32.21
CA GLU A 285 3.51 -14.55 -32.28
C GLU A 285 4.16 -15.87 -31.84
N ALA A 286 3.55 -16.61 -30.92
CA ALA A 286 4.03 -17.92 -30.43
C ALA A 286 4.09 -19.05 -31.49
N LEU A 287 3.86 -18.74 -32.78
CA LEU A 287 3.89 -19.69 -33.90
C LEU A 287 4.73 -19.22 -35.10
N GLN A 288 5.47 -18.11 -35.01
CA GLN A 288 6.46 -17.72 -36.04
C GLN A 288 7.88 -17.92 -35.51
N SER A 289 8.50 -19.00 -35.98
CA SER A 289 9.90 -19.33 -35.70
C SER A 289 10.84 -18.51 -36.58
N ASP A 290 11.75 -17.76 -35.96
CA ASP A 290 13.02 -17.38 -36.58
C ASP A 290 14.16 -17.65 -35.59
N VAL A 291 15.35 -17.97 -36.12
CA VAL A 291 16.34 -18.80 -35.42
C VAL A 291 17.74 -18.15 -35.38
N THR A 292 18.46 -18.39 -34.28
CA THR A 292 19.90 -18.10 -34.04
C THR A 292 20.36 -16.63 -34.10
N MET A 293 20.62 -16.09 -32.92
CA MET A 293 21.92 -15.50 -32.58
C MET A 293 22.43 -16.17 -31.31
N GLU A 294 23.74 -16.38 -31.18
CA GLU A 294 24.34 -16.94 -29.97
C GLU A 294 24.48 -15.86 -28.91
N GLU A 295 23.85 -16.04 -27.74
CA GLU A 295 24.13 -15.23 -26.56
C GLU A 295 24.34 -16.14 -25.33
N LYS A 296 25.26 -15.72 -24.46
CA LYS A 296 25.93 -16.59 -23.49
C LYS A 296 25.08 -16.78 -22.23
N THR A 297 24.59 -17.99 -21.99
CA THR A 297 23.74 -18.32 -20.84
C THR A 297 24.51 -18.25 -19.51
N GLU A 298 24.41 -17.11 -18.82
CA GLU A 298 24.59 -17.05 -17.37
C GLU A 298 23.22 -17.33 -16.72
N GLN A 299 23.02 -18.61 -16.41
CA GLN A 299 21.77 -19.15 -15.92
C GLN A 299 21.97 -19.52 -14.44
N GLU A 300 21.38 -18.74 -13.52
CA GLU A 300 21.37 -19.07 -12.09
C GLU A 300 20.50 -20.31 -11.86
N SER A 301 21.13 -21.48 -11.94
CA SER A 301 20.53 -22.72 -11.45
C SER A 301 20.48 -22.67 -9.92
N GLN A 302 19.27 -22.79 -9.37
CA GLN A 302 19.10 -23.27 -8.00
C GLN A 302 19.31 -24.79 -7.99
N ASP A 303 20.56 -25.20 -8.20
CA ASP A 303 20.95 -26.60 -8.12
C ASP A 303 20.76 -27.08 -6.68
N ILE A 304 19.76 -27.94 -6.48
CA ILE A 304 19.58 -28.68 -5.24
C ILE A 304 20.58 -29.83 -5.28
N ASP A 305 21.84 -29.52 -4.98
CA ASP A 305 22.90 -30.50 -4.83
C ASP A 305 22.56 -31.44 -3.66
N ILE A 306 22.17 -32.68 -3.99
CA ILE A 306 21.97 -33.74 -3.00
C ILE A 306 23.36 -34.29 -2.63
N ALA A 307 24.11 -33.48 -1.90
CA ALA A 307 25.36 -33.88 -1.28
C ALA A 307 25.09 -34.58 0.06
N GLU A 308 25.18 -35.91 0.09
CA GLU A 308 25.24 -36.68 1.34
C GLU A 308 26.58 -36.38 2.07
N GLY A 309 26.65 -35.24 2.77
CA GLY A 309 27.95 -34.65 3.14
C GLY A 309 27.98 -33.58 4.24
N SER A 310 27.25 -33.77 5.34
CA SER A 310 27.58 -33.18 6.67
C SER A 310 27.99 -31.68 6.75
N SER A 311 27.04 -30.75 6.68
CA SER A 311 27.14 -29.46 7.41
C SER A 311 25.75 -28.90 7.71
N SER A 312 25.43 -28.64 8.98
CA SER A 312 24.08 -28.26 9.42
C SER A 312 23.86 -26.76 9.68
N TYR A 313 24.83 -25.91 9.32
CA TYR A 313 24.88 -24.49 9.76
C TYR A 313 25.05 -23.46 8.63
N ALA A 314 25.05 -23.87 7.36
CA ALA A 314 25.34 -22.98 6.23
C ALA A 314 24.51 -21.67 6.25
N GLY A 315 25.20 -20.54 6.38
CA GLY A 315 24.60 -19.20 6.34
C GLY A 315 24.04 -18.64 7.66
N PHE A 316 24.30 -19.27 8.82
CA PHE A 316 23.92 -18.76 10.15
C PHE A 316 25.12 -18.69 11.08
N LEU A 317 25.40 -17.50 11.63
CA LEU A 317 26.49 -17.26 12.57
C LEU A 317 26.11 -17.64 14.01
N ALA A 318 26.99 -18.32 14.72
CA ALA A 318 26.92 -18.48 16.17
C ALA A 318 27.21 -17.14 16.89
N LEU A 319 26.75 -16.98 18.14
CA LEU A 319 26.86 -15.71 18.86
C LEU A 319 28.32 -15.25 19.11
N ASP A 320 29.26 -16.18 19.15
CA ASP A 320 30.70 -15.94 19.31
C ASP A 320 31.43 -15.64 17.98
N GLU A 321 30.80 -15.91 16.84
CA GLU A 321 31.30 -15.55 15.50
C GLU A 321 30.96 -14.10 15.11
N VAL A 322 30.02 -13.46 15.81
CA VAL A 322 29.53 -12.11 15.48
C VAL A 322 30.43 -11.01 16.06
N SER A 323 31.38 -10.55 15.25
CA SER A 323 32.12 -9.30 15.51
C SER A 323 31.19 -8.09 15.59
N LEU A 324 31.03 -7.50 16.78
CA LEU A 324 30.16 -6.34 17.04
C LEU A 324 30.55 -5.08 16.23
N THR A 325 31.82 -4.93 15.86
CA THR A 325 32.30 -3.84 15.00
C THR A 325 32.05 -4.09 13.51
N SER A 326 31.77 -5.34 13.13
CA SER A 326 31.40 -5.72 11.75
C SER A 326 29.88 -5.67 11.51
N VAL A 327 29.07 -5.49 12.56
CA VAL A 327 27.62 -5.29 12.46
C VAL A 327 27.32 -3.90 11.90
N ASN A 328 26.58 -3.84 10.80
CA ASN A 328 26.15 -2.59 10.17
C ASN A 328 24.71 -2.70 9.63
N ALA A 329 24.15 -1.59 9.18
CA ALA A 329 22.88 -1.54 8.46
C ALA A 329 23.07 -0.86 7.10
N SER A 330 22.14 -1.09 6.18
CA SER A 330 22.15 -0.48 4.83
C SER A 330 20.74 -0.28 4.31
N LEU A 331 20.51 0.78 3.52
CA LEU A 331 19.28 0.94 2.75
C LEU A 331 19.40 0.13 1.46
N VAL A 332 18.68 -0.99 1.39
CA VAL A 332 18.56 -1.78 0.16
C VAL A 332 17.24 -1.46 -0.54
N PRO A 333 17.20 -1.48 -1.89
CA PRO A 333 15.94 -1.46 -2.62
C PRO A 333 15.00 -2.55 -2.13
N TYR A 334 13.73 -2.19 -1.99
CA TYR A 334 12.65 -3.09 -1.63
C TYR A 334 11.51 -2.97 -2.66
N TYR A 335 10.41 -3.69 -2.40
CA TYR A 335 9.31 -3.80 -3.34
C TYR A 335 8.74 -2.43 -3.74
N HIS A 336 8.38 -2.29 -5.02
CA HIS A 336 7.88 -1.05 -5.63
C HIS A 336 8.77 0.21 -5.47
N GLY A 337 10.09 0.04 -5.31
CA GLY A 337 11.03 1.17 -5.25
C GLY A 337 11.07 1.89 -3.91
N THR A 338 10.37 1.37 -2.90
CA THR A 338 10.65 1.67 -1.50
C THR A 338 12.06 1.19 -1.12
N GLN A 339 12.59 1.66 0.00
CA GLN A 339 13.83 1.12 0.59
C GLN A 339 13.49 0.43 1.91
N ARG A 340 14.24 -0.63 2.25
CA ARG A 340 14.23 -1.23 3.59
C ARG A 340 15.62 -1.22 4.17
N ILE A 341 15.69 -1.23 5.50
CA ILE A 341 16.94 -1.39 6.22
C ILE A 341 17.29 -2.89 6.25
N LYS A 342 18.43 -3.26 5.67
CA LYS A 342 19.01 -4.61 5.77
C LYS A 342 20.16 -4.57 6.77
N LEU A 343 20.08 -5.40 7.80
CA LEU A 343 21.16 -5.65 8.75
C LEU A 343 22.21 -6.57 8.13
N LEU A 344 23.48 -6.22 8.33
CA LEU A 344 24.63 -6.85 7.73
C LEU A 344 25.68 -7.22 8.79
N HIS A 345 26.44 -8.26 8.52
CA HIS A 345 27.72 -8.56 9.16
C HIS A 345 28.72 -8.93 8.07
N GLU A 346 29.87 -8.25 8.05
CA GLU A 346 30.95 -8.46 7.04
C GLU A 346 30.48 -8.37 5.57
N ASN A 347 29.46 -7.53 5.35
CA ASN A 347 28.70 -7.27 4.11
C ASN A 347 27.60 -8.29 3.77
N ASP A 348 27.57 -9.45 4.42
CA ASP A 348 26.52 -10.46 4.24
C ASP A 348 25.27 -10.19 5.09
N GLY A 349 24.14 -10.79 4.71
CA GLY A 349 22.87 -10.60 5.41
C GLY A 349 22.87 -11.29 6.77
N LEU A 350 22.75 -10.53 7.86
CA LEU A 350 22.90 -11.06 9.21
C LEU A 350 21.79 -12.07 9.56
N GLN A 351 22.20 -13.33 9.75
CA GLN A 351 21.38 -14.42 10.25
C GLN A 351 22.12 -15.12 11.40
N LEU A 352 21.39 -15.43 12.46
CA LEU A 352 21.96 -15.93 13.72
C LEU A 352 21.45 -17.34 14.04
N PHE A 353 22.36 -18.16 14.54
CA PHE A 353 22.07 -19.37 15.29
C PHE A 353 22.23 -19.09 16.80
N CYS A 354 21.21 -19.44 17.58
CA CYS A 354 21.26 -19.38 19.03
C CYS A 354 20.74 -20.70 19.63
N PRO A 355 21.61 -21.52 20.24
CA PRO A 355 21.21 -22.75 20.91
C PRO A 355 20.51 -22.48 22.25
N CYS A 356 19.78 -23.48 22.75
CA CYS A 356 19.26 -23.55 24.12
C CYS A 356 18.48 -22.31 24.60
N LEU A 357 17.69 -21.67 23.72
CA LEU A 357 16.82 -20.56 24.11
C LEU A 357 15.64 -21.07 24.93
N ARG A 358 15.57 -20.64 26.20
CA ARG A 358 14.47 -21.01 27.09
C ARG A 358 13.20 -20.24 26.73
N VAL A 359 12.11 -20.94 26.45
CA VAL A 359 10.81 -20.34 26.15
C VAL A 359 10.16 -19.83 27.45
N ARG A 360 9.88 -18.53 27.51
CA ARG A 360 9.17 -17.89 28.64
C ARG A 360 7.67 -17.79 28.41
N PHE A 361 7.26 -17.46 27.18
CA PHE A 361 5.86 -17.47 26.77
C PHE A 361 5.76 -18.22 25.45
N GLY A 362 4.92 -19.27 25.42
CA GLY A 362 4.71 -20.11 24.25
C GLY A 362 4.06 -19.40 23.06
N VAL A 363 3.78 -20.17 22.00
CA VAL A 363 3.24 -19.63 20.75
C VAL A 363 1.91 -18.90 20.95
N ASN A 364 1.85 -17.68 20.42
CA ASN A 364 0.71 -16.79 20.41
C ASN A 364 0.39 -16.38 18.97
N GLY A 365 -0.84 -16.68 18.52
CA GLY A 365 -1.38 -16.37 17.19
C GLY A 365 -2.49 -15.31 17.17
N LYS A 366 -2.61 -14.45 18.21
CA LYS A 366 -3.68 -13.44 18.34
C LYS A 366 -3.76 -12.38 17.23
N PHE A 367 -2.72 -12.26 16.40
CA PHE A 367 -2.66 -11.31 15.29
C PHE A 367 -2.67 -12.07 13.96
N LEU A 368 -3.30 -11.51 12.93
CA LEU A 368 -3.36 -12.12 11.59
C LEU A 368 -2.33 -11.49 10.63
N ASN A 369 -2.03 -12.16 9.52
CA ASN A 369 -1.31 -11.61 8.37
C ASN A 369 -2.30 -11.03 7.34
N GLN A 370 -1.77 -10.46 6.26
CA GLN A 370 -2.58 -9.86 5.17
C GLN A 370 -3.51 -10.87 4.48
N GLY A 371 -3.17 -12.17 4.51
CA GLY A 371 -4.03 -13.26 4.03
C GLY A 371 -4.97 -13.85 5.08
N GLY A 372 -5.15 -13.21 6.24
CA GLY A 372 -6.05 -13.66 7.31
C GLY A 372 -5.51 -14.79 8.21
N TRP A 373 -4.27 -15.24 8.03
CA TRP A 373 -3.69 -16.37 8.80
C TRP A 373 -2.95 -15.91 10.07
N PRO A 374 -2.96 -16.68 11.16
CA PRO A 374 -2.26 -16.32 12.41
C PRO A 374 -0.75 -16.05 12.24
N ARG A 375 -0.32 -14.82 12.57
CA ARG A 375 1.09 -14.43 12.76
C ARG A 375 1.60 -14.99 14.09
N LEU A 376 2.09 -16.22 14.05
CA LEU A 376 2.61 -16.91 15.24
C LEU A 376 3.90 -16.26 15.75
N SER A 377 3.99 -16.08 17.07
CA SER A 377 5.23 -15.69 17.74
C SER A 377 5.30 -16.22 19.17
N PHE A 378 6.50 -16.47 19.66
CA PHE A 378 6.79 -16.87 21.05
C PHE A 378 7.88 -15.98 21.64
N VAL A 379 8.08 -16.06 22.96
CA VAL A 379 9.04 -15.21 23.68
C VAL A 379 10.03 -16.09 24.44
N VAL A 380 11.31 -15.80 24.26
CA VAL A 380 12.42 -16.51 24.90
C VAL A 380 13.21 -15.58 25.82
N ASP A 381 13.91 -16.17 26.79
CA ASP A 381 14.98 -15.52 27.55
C ASP A 381 16.17 -15.25 26.61
N ALA A 382 16.73 -14.05 26.65
CA ALA A 382 17.93 -13.70 25.90
C ALA A 382 19.18 -13.76 26.80
N SER A 383 20.28 -14.31 26.28
CA SER A 383 21.59 -14.27 26.94
C SER A 383 22.20 -12.85 26.89
N PRO A 384 23.17 -12.53 27.75
CA PRO A 384 23.91 -11.26 27.65
C PRO A 384 24.55 -11.04 26.26
N SER A 385 25.19 -12.06 25.69
CA SER A 385 25.80 -12.00 24.36
C SER A 385 24.78 -11.76 23.25
N LEU A 386 23.64 -12.46 23.27
CA LEU A 386 22.54 -12.20 22.32
C LEU A 386 22.01 -10.77 22.51
N CYS A 387 21.89 -10.28 23.74
CA CYS A 387 21.49 -8.90 23.98
C CYS A 387 22.51 -7.88 23.42
N GLU A 388 23.81 -8.10 23.56
CA GLU A 388 24.85 -7.21 23.04
C GLU A 388 24.79 -7.11 21.50
N ILE A 389 24.73 -8.25 20.81
CA ILE A 389 24.55 -8.32 19.35
C ILE A 389 23.27 -7.61 18.91
N LEU A 390 22.14 -7.88 19.59
CA LEU A 390 20.86 -7.29 19.23
C LEU A 390 20.76 -5.80 19.54
N ASN A 391 21.41 -5.31 20.62
CA ASN A 391 21.52 -3.87 20.89
C ASN A 391 22.39 -3.17 19.82
N ALA A 392 23.46 -3.82 19.32
CA ALA A 392 24.28 -3.30 18.22
C ALA A 392 23.47 -3.21 16.92
N CYS A 393 22.68 -4.23 16.61
CA CYS A 393 21.74 -4.21 15.47
C CYS A 393 20.68 -3.10 15.62
N ASP A 394 20.08 -2.95 16.80
CA ASP A 394 19.12 -1.89 17.12
C ASP A 394 19.73 -0.50 16.84
N ASN A 395 20.96 -0.25 17.33
CA ASN A 395 21.65 1.02 17.12
C ASN A 395 21.94 1.28 15.64
N ALA A 396 22.51 0.31 14.92
CA ALA A 396 22.86 0.46 13.50
C ALA A 396 21.63 0.75 12.63
N ALA A 397 20.53 0.01 12.85
CA ALA A 397 19.29 0.22 12.12
C ALA A 397 18.58 1.52 12.53
N LYS A 398 18.61 1.90 13.82
CA LYS A 398 17.99 3.12 14.33
C LYS A 398 18.63 4.40 13.75
N THR A 399 19.95 4.45 13.60
CA THR A 399 20.63 5.61 12.99
C THR A 399 20.10 5.87 11.58
N ILE A 400 20.07 4.84 10.72
CA ILE A 400 19.54 4.94 9.35
C ILE A 400 18.05 5.31 9.35
N PHE A 401 17.27 4.76 10.28
CA PHE A 401 15.86 5.08 10.44
C PHE A 401 15.62 6.56 10.79
N GLU A 402 16.44 7.13 11.67
CA GLU A 402 16.35 8.55 12.05
C GLU A 402 16.79 9.48 10.91
N ASP A 403 17.82 9.11 10.13
CA ASP A 403 18.20 9.81 8.90
C ASP A 403 17.07 9.80 7.83
N CYS A 404 16.28 8.74 7.77
CA CYS A 404 15.12 8.61 6.87
C CYS A 404 13.91 9.47 7.28
N ARG A 405 13.92 10.14 8.44
CA ARG A 405 12.85 11.03 8.94
C ARG A 405 11.45 10.40 9.02
N SER A 406 11.34 9.09 9.28
CA SER A 406 10.02 8.47 9.53
C SER A 406 9.38 9.06 10.81
N SER A 407 8.04 9.12 10.83
CA SER A 407 7.26 9.56 12.00
C SER A 407 7.08 8.46 13.05
N SER A 408 7.37 7.21 12.71
CA SER A 408 7.16 6.05 13.58
C SER A 408 8.11 6.01 14.77
N VAL A 409 7.63 5.52 15.91
CA VAL A 409 8.45 5.40 17.13
C VAL A 409 9.25 4.10 17.11
N TRP A 410 10.58 4.18 17.08
CA TRP A 410 11.46 3.02 17.19
C TRP A 410 11.25 2.26 18.50
N LYS A 411 11.13 0.93 18.42
CA LYS A 411 10.94 0.01 19.54
C LYS A 411 12.16 -0.91 19.66
N PRO A 412 12.89 -0.86 20.80
CA PRO A 412 14.00 -1.77 21.04
C PRO A 412 13.56 -3.24 20.95
N ILE A 413 14.39 -4.06 20.31
CA ILE A 413 14.12 -5.49 20.10
C ILE A 413 14.22 -6.29 21.42
N VAL A 414 15.06 -5.84 22.35
CA VAL A 414 15.28 -6.47 23.66
C VAL A 414 14.28 -5.93 24.68
N GLY A 415 13.28 -6.74 25.03
CA GLY A 415 12.30 -6.43 26.06
C GLY A 415 12.90 -6.42 27.47
N ARG A 416 12.93 -5.23 28.10
CA ARG A 416 13.38 -5.04 29.50
C ARG A 416 12.20 -4.58 30.36
N ASN A 417 11.62 -5.50 31.13
CA ASN A 417 10.39 -5.27 31.89
C ASN A 417 10.69 -4.86 33.35
N TYR A 418 10.91 -3.55 33.58
CA TYR A 418 11.39 -2.97 34.85
C TYR A 418 10.55 -3.23 36.12
N ARG A 419 9.38 -3.90 36.03
CA ARG A 419 8.51 -4.18 37.19
C ARG A 419 8.73 -5.53 37.86
N TYR A 420 9.43 -6.47 37.22
CA TYR A 420 9.69 -7.81 37.78
C TYR A 420 11.10 -8.29 37.42
N ILE A 421 11.88 -8.64 38.45
CA ILE A 421 13.28 -9.10 38.38
C ILE A 421 13.38 -10.44 37.64
N ASN A 422 14.37 -10.72 36.80
CA ASN A 422 15.18 -9.86 35.93
C ASN A 422 15.78 -10.83 34.89
N ASN A 423 15.36 -10.74 33.63
CA ASN A 423 16.06 -11.37 32.50
C ASN A 423 15.49 -10.73 31.23
N PRO A 424 16.34 -10.23 30.31
CA PRO A 424 15.88 -9.65 29.05
C PRO A 424 15.20 -10.72 28.20
N THR A 425 14.24 -10.31 27.39
CA THR A 425 13.49 -11.22 26.51
C THR A 425 13.45 -10.73 25.07
N VAL A 426 13.34 -11.66 24.13
CA VAL A 426 13.15 -11.36 22.71
C VAL A 426 11.99 -12.17 22.14
N ARG A 427 11.35 -11.64 21.09
CA ARG A 427 10.21 -12.28 20.42
C ARG A 427 10.65 -12.88 19.08
N LEU A 428 10.56 -14.20 18.99
CA LEU A 428 10.74 -14.95 17.74
C LEU A 428 9.39 -15.06 17.02
N HIS A 429 9.36 -14.67 15.75
CA HIS A 429 8.20 -14.81 14.87
C HIS A 429 8.39 -16.03 13.96
N ILE A 430 7.32 -16.82 13.82
CA ILE A 430 7.30 -18.00 12.94
C ILE A 430 6.55 -17.58 11.66
N PRO A 431 7.25 -17.41 10.53
CA PRO A 431 6.62 -16.99 9.28
C PRO A 431 5.65 -18.06 8.75
N THR A 432 4.60 -17.61 8.09
CA THR A 432 3.55 -18.45 7.47
C THR A 432 3.41 -18.05 6.01
N VAL A 433 3.49 -19.03 5.11
CA VAL A 433 3.26 -18.88 3.67
C VAL A 433 1.92 -19.53 3.35
N ALA A 434 1.17 -18.97 2.40
CA ALA A 434 -0.07 -19.55 1.90
C ALA A 434 0.03 -19.73 0.39
N ASN A 435 -0.27 -20.95 -0.08
CA ASN A 435 -0.41 -21.31 -1.48
C ASN A 435 -1.75 -22.01 -1.63
N ASP A 436 -2.58 -21.59 -2.59
CA ASP A 436 -3.75 -22.37 -3.04
C ASP A 436 -4.68 -22.86 -1.90
N ASN A 437 -5.05 -21.91 -1.02
CA ASN A 437 -5.82 -22.11 0.23
C ASN A 437 -5.15 -22.95 1.34
N ILE A 438 -3.92 -23.43 1.15
CA ILE A 438 -3.14 -24.16 2.17
C ILE A 438 -2.08 -23.25 2.78
N ALA A 439 -2.21 -22.95 4.07
CA ALA A 439 -1.13 -22.34 4.85
C ALA A 439 -0.10 -23.39 5.31
N ARG A 440 1.18 -22.99 5.37
CA ARG A 440 2.31 -23.76 5.90
C ARG A 440 3.28 -22.84 6.66
N TYR A 441 4.03 -23.40 7.60
CA TYR A 441 5.15 -22.68 8.21
C TYR A 441 6.27 -22.49 7.18
N ALA A 442 6.84 -21.29 7.11
CA ALA A 442 8.04 -21.01 6.31
C ALA A 442 9.33 -21.33 7.08
N ALA A 443 9.24 -21.55 8.38
CA ALA A 443 10.34 -22.05 9.20
C ALA A 443 10.34 -23.59 9.21
N GLU A 444 11.51 -24.21 9.07
CA GLU A 444 11.67 -25.62 9.36
C GLU A 444 11.45 -25.88 10.86
N ILE A 445 10.59 -26.83 11.20
CA ILE A 445 10.38 -27.24 12.60
C ILE A 445 10.95 -28.65 12.77
N HIS A 446 11.79 -28.82 13.78
CA HIS A 446 12.37 -30.09 14.17
C HIS A 446 12.09 -30.36 15.65
N GLN A 447 12.08 -31.63 16.03
CA GLN A 447 12.11 -32.07 17.41
C GLN A 447 13.43 -32.80 17.69
N LYS A 448 14.02 -32.53 18.83
CA LYS A 448 15.21 -33.20 19.37
C LYS A 448 14.79 -34.05 20.56
N ASP A 449 15.07 -35.34 20.51
CA ASP A 449 14.78 -36.25 21.61
C ASP A 449 15.88 -36.24 22.70
N SER A 450 15.66 -36.98 23.78
CA SER A 450 16.60 -37.11 24.89
C SER A 450 17.87 -37.92 24.56
N SER A 451 17.95 -38.59 23.41
CA SER A 451 19.20 -39.15 22.85
C SER A 451 20.02 -38.11 22.08
N GLY A 452 19.43 -36.93 21.81
CA GLY A 452 20.01 -35.89 20.98
C GLY A 452 19.68 -36.02 19.49
N THR A 453 18.90 -37.03 19.09
CA THR A 453 18.53 -37.25 17.69
C THR A 453 17.52 -36.19 17.25
N VAL A 454 17.77 -35.54 16.11
CA VAL A 454 16.96 -34.44 15.58
C VAL A 454 16.13 -34.92 14.39
N GLN A 455 14.81 -34.89 14.52
CA GLN A 455 13.86 -35.31 13.49
C GLN A 455 13.08 -34.10 12.96
N LYS A 456 12.78 -34.04 11.65
CA LYS A 456 12.01 -32.95 11.05
C LYS A 456 10.51 -33.22 11.18
N LEU A 457 9.75 -32.28 11.74
CA LEU A 457 8.30 -32.39 11.87
C LEU A 457 7.60 -31.94 10.58
N VAL A 458 6.73 -32.80 10.05
CA VAL A 458 5.99 -32.55 8.80
C VAL A 458 4.50 -32.37 9.11
N PHE A 459 4.06 -31.12 9.17
CA PHE A 459 2.67 -30.77 9.41
C PHE A 459 1.84 -30.94 8.13
N SER A 460 0.78 -31.76 8.19
CA SER A 460 -0.14 -32.00 7.07
C SER A 460 -1.08 -30.82 6.78
N LYS A 461 -1.30 -29.96 7.78
CA LYS A 461 -2.08 -28.72 7.76
C LYS A 461 -1.42 -27.68 8.65
N PHE A 462 -1.76 -26.40 8.49
CA PHE A 462 -1.40 -25.38 9.48
C PHE A 462 -2.23 -25.57 10.75
N ASP A 463 -1.59 -25.95 11.87
CA ASP A 463 -2.25 -26.09 13.16
C ASP A 463 -1.48 -25.36 14.28
N ALA A 464 -1.90 -24.13 14.56
CA ALA A 464 -1.30 -23.29 15.59
C ALA A 464 -1.47 -23.83 17.02
N ALA A 465 -2.42 -24.73 17.27
CA ALA A 465 -2.60 -25.37 18.57
C ALA A 465 -1.64 -26.56 18.74
N GLU A 466 -1.41 -27.34 17.67
CA GLU A 466 -0.39 -28.39 17.63
C GLU A 466 1.01 -27.80 17.89
N LEU A 467 1.41 -26.76 17.15
CA LEU A 467 2.70 -26.10 17.37
C LEU A 467 2.78 -25.36 18.73
N GLY A 468 1.64 -24.89 19.26
CA GLY A 468 1.55 -24.33 20.61
C GLY A 468 1.69 -25.36 21.74
N ASN A 469 1.28 -26.61 21.50
CA ASN A 469 1.50 -27.72 22.41
C ASN A 469 2.95 -28.20 22.41
N LEU A 470 3.71 -27.98 21.33
CA LEU A 470 5.14 -28.23 21.25
C LEU A 470 5.95 -27.07 21.87
N ILE A 471 5.66 -25.82 21.50
CA ILE A 471 6.40 -24.63 21.98
C ILE A 471 5.69 -24.01 23.20
N ARG A 472 5.83 -24.70 24.34
CA ARG A 472 5.29 -24.31 25.67
C ARG A 472 6.29 -23.50 26.49
N GLY A 473 5.81 -22.77 27.50
CA GLY A 473 6.69 -22.08 28.45
C GLY A 473 7.42 -23.07 29.36
N GLY A 474 8.74 -22.92 29.48
CA GLY A 474 9.62 -23.78 30.28
C GLY A 474 10.72 -24.47 29.48
N ILE A 475 10.39 -24.93 28.27
CA ILE A 475 11.24 -25.75 27.39
C ILE A 475 12.43 -24.97 26.80
N PHE A 476 13.31 -25.70 26.12
CA PHE A 476 14.42 -25.15 25.33
C PHE A 476 14.22 -25.35 23.83
N VAL A 477 14.70 -24.40 23.02
CA VAL A 477 14.65 -24.43 21.55
C VAL A 477 15.98 -23.91 21.00
N ASP A 478 16.59 -24.59 20.04
CA ASP A 478 17.67 -24.00 19.24
C ASP A 478 17.04 -23.25 18.06
N ALA A 479 17.36 -21.97 17.88
CA ALA A 479 16.74 -21.12 16.87
C ALA A 479 17.73 -20.57 15.85
N PHE A 480 17.35 -20.67 14.57
CA PHE A 480 18.03 -20.09 13.42
C PHE A 480 17.11 -19.01 12.85
N PHE A 481 17.55 -17.74 12.78
CA PHE A 481 16.67 -16.62 12.43
C PHE A 481 17.38 -15.48 11.68
N SER A 482 16.62 -14.75 10.84
CA SER A 482 17.04 -13.46 10.27
C SER A 482 16.52 -12.29 11.10
N LEU A 483 17.15 -11.13 10.90
CA LEU A 483 16.77 -9.86 11.53
C LEU A 483 16.14 -8.95 10.47
N ASP A 484 14.81 -8.84 10.50
CA ASP A 484 14.02 -8.12 9.50
C ASP A 484 13.47 -6.83 10.12
N THR A 485 13.76 -5.65 9.55
CA THR A 485 13.17 -4.39 10.05
C THR A 485 11.71 -4.24 9.62
N TYR A 486 10.89 -3.61 10.47
CA TYR A 486 9.53 -3.20 10.16
C TYR A 486 9.31 -1.72 10.47
N ASP A 487 8.41 -1.10 9.72
CA ASP A 487 7.71 0.13 10.09
C ASP A 487 6.22 -0.13 9.86
N TYR A 488 5.39 -0.04 10.91
CA TYR A 488 3.98 -0.41 10.87
C TYR A 488 3.18 0.27 11.99
N GLN A 489 2.05 0.89 11.65
CA GLN A 489 1.14 1.55 12.59
C GLN A 489 1.86 2.50 13.58
N GLN A 490 2.71 3.41 13.09
CA GLN A 490 3.46 4.37 13.92
C GLN A 490 4.50 3.73 14.87
N ASN A 491 4.91 2.48 14.61
CA ASN A 491 5.93 1.75 15.36
C ASN A 491 6.94 1.13 14.40
N ALA A 492 8.23 1.42 14.60
CA ALA A 492 9.33 0.84 13.83
C ALA A 492 10.25 -0.02 14.73
N GLY A 493 11.05 -0.89 14.15
CA GLY A 493 12.05 -1.68 14.88
C GLY A 493 12.52 -2.92 14.12
N ILE A 494 13.20 -3.81 14.83
CA ILE A 494 13.68 -5.10 14.29
C ILE A 494 12.79 -6.25 14.76
N ARG A 495 12.58 -7.25 13.89
CA ARG A 495 11.88 -8.50 14.17
C ARG A 495 12.81 -9.68 13.95
N LEU A 496 12.85 -10.61 14.90
CA LEU A 496 13.50 -11.91 14.71
C LEU A 496 12.54 -12.84 13.96
N VAL A 497 12.94 -13.28 12.76
CA VAL A 497 12.13 -14.14 11.89
C VAL A 497 12.79 -15.53 11.79
N ALA A 498 12.16 -16.53 12.40
CA ALA A 498 12.67 -17.89 12.41
C ALA A 498 12.73 -18.47 10.99
N LYS A 499 13.85 -19.12 10.67
CA LYS A 499 14.07 -19.94 9.47
C LYS A 499 14.07 -21.42 9.82
N LYS A 500 14.57 -21.77 11.00
CA LYS A 500 14.57 -23.14 11.55
C LYS A 500 14.50 -23.11 13.07
N LEU A 501 13.74 -24.03 13.65
CA LEU A 501 13.60 -24.23 15.09
C LEU A 501 13.79 -25.71 15.43
N VAL A 502 14.64 -26.01 16.41
CA VAL A 502 14.85 -27.36 16.95
C VAL A 502 14.31 -27.37 18.37
N ILE A 503 13.12 -27.92 18.56
CA ILE A 503 12.42 -27.98 19.84
C ILE A 503 13.01 -29.14 20.66
N HIS A 504 13.50 -28.87 21.86
CA HIS A 504 13.99 -29.93 22.75
C HIS A 504 12.77 -30.61 23.42
N SER A 505 12.78 -31.93 23.46
CA SER A 505 11.77 -32.71 24.18
C SER A 505 11.97 -32.58 25.70
N ASP A 506 10.86 -32.64 26.45
CA ASP A 506 10.83 -32.70 27.92
C ASP A 506 11.48 -34.00 28.46
#